data_AF-A0AAE1LQR0-F1
#
_entry.id   AF-A0AAE1LQR0-F1
#
_cell.length_a   1.000
_cell.length_b   1.000
_cell.length_c   1.000
_cell.angle_alpha   90.00
_cell.angle_beta   90.00
_cell.angle_gamma   90.00
#
_symmetry.space_group_name_H-M   'P 1'
#
loop_
_entity.id
_entity.type
_entity.pdbx_description
1 polymer ?
#
loop_
_entity_poly.entity_id
_entity_poly.type
_entity_poly.pdbx_seq_one_letter_code
_entity_poly.pdbx_strand_id
1 'polypeptide(L)'
;MTGRVKNVTCVMQELGYLDSALEPDFDRIAARIGRLPVPAELRRDMQDGVQFCRQFSQCIPDSRRDKFMLSGELLRPMFFFRCYKHKKLEACIMKDVRERYQQAAQGQGLEDNLLPNTRAMDLDREAEARGPDGLDEDHMAAAVYEFLYGGDNLDTDSFF
;
A
#
# COMPACT_ATOMS: atom_id res chain seq x y z
N MET A 1 19.89 24.39 9.11
CA MET A 1 20.11 23.06 8.50
C MET A 1 19.10 22.86 7.36
N THR A 2 19.44 23.19 6.11
CA THR A 2 18.46 23.29 4.99
C THR A 2 18.97 22.77 3.65
N GLY A 3 19.99 21.90 3.66
CA GLY A 3 20.60 21.35 2.43
C GLY A 3 20.05 19.99 1.96
N ARG A 4 19.64 19.10 2.88
CA ARG A 4 19.25 17.71 2.53
C ARG A 4 17.89 17.62 1.82
N VAL A 5 16.92 18.48 2.17
CA VAL A 5 15.57 18.49 1.58
C VAL A 5 15.57 18.96 0.12
N LYS A 6 16.49 19.86 -0.24
CA LYS A 6 16.66 20.35 -1.63
C LYS A 6 17.15 19.25 -2.59
N ASN A 7 17.93 18.29 -2.10
CA ASN A 7 18.44 17.19 -2.92
C ASN A 7 17.36 16.14 -3.21
N VAL A 8 16.53 15.79 -2.23
CA VAL A 8 15.50 14.75 -2.41
C VAL A 8 14.36 15.22 -3.31
N THR A 9 13.91 16.47 -3.15
CA THR A 9 12.88 17.06 -4.01
C THR A 9 13.31 17.14 -5.47
N CYS A 10 14.57 17.53 -5.73
CA CYS A 10 15.17 17.49 -7.07
C CYS A 10 15.14 16.08 -7.69
N VAL A 11 15.58 15.05 -6.95
CA VAL A 11 15.52 13.66 -7.42
C VAL A 11 14.08 13.23 -7.74
N MET A 12 13.11 13.63 -6.92
CA MET A 12 11.71 13.31 -7.18
C MET A 12 11.14 14.01 -8.41
N GLN A 13 11.59 15.22 -8.72
CA GLN A 13 11.21 15.93 -9.95
C GLN A 13 11.84 15.28 -11.20
N GLU A 14 13.13 14.96 -11.15
CA GLU A 14 13.83 14.29 -12.25
C GLU A 14 13.22 12.91 -12.57
N LEU A 15 12.86 12.15 -11.53
CA LEU A 15 12.17 10.88 -11.69
C LEU A 15 10.71 11.02 -12.16
N GLY A 16 10.17 12.24 -12.18
CA GLY A 16 8.79 12.51 -12.58
C GLY A 16 7.75 12.09 -11.55
N TYR A 17 8.12 12.08 -10.28
CA TYR A 17 7.18 11.88 -9.18
C TYR A 17 6.56 13.20 -8.72
N LEU A 18 7.32 14.29 -8.82
CA LEU A 18 6.87 15.65 -8.51
C LEU A 18 6.94 16.53 -9.76
N ASP A 19 6.05 17.50 -9.85
CA ASP A 19 6.09 18.57 -10.85
C ASP A 19 6.91 19.79 -10.37
N SER A 20 6.94 20.85 -11.18
CA SER A 20 7.61 22.11 -10.83
C SER A 20 6.97 22.85 -9.66
N ALA A 21 5.73 22.52 -9.30
CA ALA A 21 5.01 23.08 -8.16
C ALA A 21 5.19 22.24 -6.88
N LEU A 22 6.05 21.21 -6.91
CA LEU A 22 6.28 20.25 -5.82
C LEU A 22 5.03 19.41 -5.49
N GLU A 23 4.10 19.26 -6.43
CA GLU A 23 2.92 18.41 -6.30
C GLU A 23 3.14 17.06 -7.02
N PRO A 24 2.48 15.97 -6.61
CA PRO A 24 2.63 14.68 -7.27
C PRO A 24 2.15 14.68 -8.71
N ASP A 25 2.97 14.19 -9.64
CA ASP A 25 2.60 14.01 -11.04
C ASP A 25 1.82 12.69 -11.21
N PHE A 26 0.51 12.75 -10.95
CA PHE A 26 -0.37 11.58 -10.96
C PHE A 26 -0.40 10.87 -12.31
N ASP A 27 -0.39 11.62 -13.41
CA ASP A 27 -0.50 11.08 -14.77
C ASP A 27 0.77 10.34 -15.16
N ARG A 28 1.94 10.90 -14.84
CA ARG A 28 3.22 10.23 -15.10
C ARG A 28 3.41 9.01 -14.22
N ILE A 29 2.94 9.04 -12.97
CA ILE A 29 2.92 7.88 -12.09
C ILE A 29 2.01 6.78 -12.66
N ALA A 30 0.77 7.11 -13.05
CA ALA A 30 -0.17 6.15 -13.62
C ALA A 30 0.32 5.56 -14.96
N ALA A 31 0.91 6.39 -15.82
CA ALA A 31 1.53 5.95 -17.07
C ALA A 31 2.71 5.00 -16.83
N ARG A 32 3.52 5.25 -15.79
CA ARG A 32 4.61 4.36 -15.40
C ARG A 32 4.08 3.00 -14.94
N ILE A 33 3.01 2.97 -14.14
CA ILE A 33 2.34 1.71 -13.73
C ILE A 33 1.84 0.95 -14.96
N GLY A 34 1.24 1.64 -15.94
CA GLY A 34 0.74 1.03 -17.17
C GLY A 34 1.81 0.29 -17.99
N ARG A 35 3.07 0.71 -17.88
CA ARG A 35 4.24 0.14 -18.57
C ARG A 35 4.93 -0.99 -17.81
N LEU A 36 4.51 -1.31 -16.58
CA LEU A 36 5.12 -2.39 -15.80
C LEU A 36 4.84 -3.76 -16.44
N PRO A 37 5.82 -4.66 -16.51
CA PRO A 37 5.65 -6.01 -17.04
C PRO A 37 5.00 -6.92 -15.99
N VAL A 38 3.81 -6.56 -15.53
CA VAL A 38 3.05 -7.28 -14.50
C VAL A 38 1.62 -7.57 -15.00
N PRO A 39 0.89 -8.52 -14.38
CA PRO A 39 -0.46 -8.87 -14.80
C PRO A 39 -1.39 -7.65 -14.91
N ALA A 40 -2.32 -7.69 -15.88
CA ALA A 40 -3.22 -6.55 -16.14
C ALA A 40 -4.09 -6.18 -14.94
N GLU A 41 -4.50 -7.19 -14.16
CA GLU A 41 -5.28 -7.00 -12.94
C GLU A 41 -4.46 -6.25 -11.87
N LEU A 42 -3.23 -6.68 -11.61
CA LEU A 42 -2.33 -5.98 -10.67
C LEU A 42 -2.05 -4.53 -11.11
N ARG A 43 -1.88 -4.28 -12.43
CA ARG A 43 -1.73 -2.91 -12.93
C ARG A 43 -2.96 -2.06 -12.65
N ARG A 44 -4.15 -2.63 -12.79
CA ARG A 44 -5.42 -1.95 -12.50
C ARG A 44 -5.53 -1.63 -11.01
N ASP A 45 -5.27 -2.59 -10.13
CA ASP A 45 -5.30 -2.38 -8.67
C ASP A 45 -4.33 -1.28 -8.24
N MET A 46 -3.13 -1.25 -8.82
CA MET A 46 -2.14 -0.19 -8.58
C MET A 46 -2.60 1.18 -9.11
N GLN A 47 -3.25 1.24 -10.27
CA GLN A 47 -3.78 2.49 -10.84
C GLN A 47 -4.95 3.04 -10.02
N ASP A 48 -5.85 2.17 -9.56
CA ASP A 48 -6.94 2.52 -8.66
C ASP A 48 -6.39 3.05 -7.32
N GLY A 49 -5.29 2.46 -6.83
CA GLY A 49 -4.54 2.98 -5.69
C GLY A 49 -4.04 4.42 -5.87
N VAL A 50 -3.55 4.78 -7.06
CA VAL A 50 -3.14 6.16 -7.37
C VAL A 50 -4.32 7.13 -7.31
N GLN A 51 -5.45 6.75 -7.93
CA GLN A 51 -6.69 7.54 -7.91
C GLN A 51 -7.20 7.77 -6.49
N PHE A 52 -7.25 6.71 -5.68
CA PHE A 52 -7.65 6.78 -4.28
C PHE A 52 -6.73 7.72 -3.49
N CYS A 53 -5.42 7.55 -3.61
CA CYS A 53 -4.46 8.35 -2.86
C CYS A 53 -4.43 9.81 -3.29
N ARG A 54 -4.71 10.10 -4.57
CA ARG A 54 -4.91 11.47 -5.05
C ARG A 54 -6.06 12.13 -4.30
N GLN A 55 -7.23 11.50 -4.26
CA GLN A 55 -8.40 12.02 -3.55
C GLN A 55 -8.12 12.16 -2.05
N PHE A 56 -7.49 11.16 -1.43
CA PHE A 56 -7.11 11.20 -0.02
C PHE A 56 -6.21 12.39 0.32
N SER A 57 -5.20 12.65 -0.50
CA SER A 57 -4.26 13.76 -0.28
C SER A 57 -4.90 15.15 -0.41
N GLN A 58 -5.99 15.27 -1.18
CA GLN A 58 -6.75 16.53 -1.33
C GLN A 58 -7.59 16.85 -0.09
N CYS A 59 -7.95 15.84 0.71
CA CYS A 59 -8.71 16.00 1.95
C CYS A 59 -7.85 16.46 3.14
N ILE A 60 -6.53 16.61 2.96
CA ILE A 60 -5.64 17.04 4.05
C ILE A 60 -5.82 18.55 4.30
N PRO A 61 -6.28 18.95 5.50
CA PRO A 61 -6.60 20.34 5.79
C PRO A 61 -5.34 21.21 5.86
N ASP A 62 -5.43 22.41 5.29
CA ASP A 62 -4.33 23.38 5.23
C ASP A 62 -3.97 23.97 6.60
N SER A 63 -4.90 23.93 7.56
CA SER A 63 -4.70 24.39 8.93
C SER A 63 -3.66 23.59 9.73
N ARG A 64 -3.24 22.42 9.24
CA ARG A 64 -2.16 21.64 9.87
C ARG A 64 -0.75 21.99 9.35
N ARG A 65 -0.62 22.86 8.34
CA ARG A 65 0.68 23.21 7.74
C ARG A 65 1.67 23.81 8.73
N ASP A 66 1.19 24.57 9.72
CA ASP A 66 2.06 25.23 10.72
C ASP A 66 2.55 24.31 11.85
N LYS A 67 1.91 23.13 12.04
CA LYS A 67 2.28 22.16 13.07
C LYS A 67 3.39 21.21 12.64
N PHE A 68 3.64 21.07 11.35
CA PHE A 68 4.68 20.19 10.83
C PHE A 68 5.96 21.01 10.59
N MET A 69 7.10 20.54 11.09
CA MET A 69 8.44 21.12 10.87
C MET A 69 8.91 21.07 9.38
N LEU A 70 8.07 20.52 8.50
CA LEU A 70 8.26 20.46 7.05
C LEU A 70 7.61 21.69 6.42
N SER A 71 8.17 22.21 5.32
CA SER A 71 7.50 23.28 4.56
C SER A 71 6.08 22.83 4.24
N GLY A 72 5.08 23.65 4.57
CA GLY A 72 3.67 23.30 4.39
C GLY A 72 3.31 22.86 2.96
N GLU A 73 4.14 23.20 1.97
CA GLU A 73 4.06 22.78 0.57
C GLU A 73 4.28 21.26 0.38
N LEU A 74 5.10 20.62 1.21
CA LEU A 74 5.40 19.18 1.09
C LEU A 74 4.40 18.28 1.83
N LEU A 75 3.42 18.86 2.53
CA LEU A 75 2.48 18.11 3.35
C LEU A 75 1.59 17.18 2.51
N ARG A 76 0.89 17.73 1.51
CA ARG A 76 0.00 16.93 0.63
C ARG A 76 0.78 15.88 -0.18
N PRO A 77 1.93 16.22 -0.81
CA PRO A 77 2.77 15.22 -1.46
C PRO A 77 3.18 14.07 -0.52
N MET A 78 3.58 14.39 0.72
CA MET A 78 3.98 13.38 1.70
C MET A 78 2.85 12.41 2.04
N PHE A 79 1.63 12.92 2.27
CA PHE A 79 0.46 12.06 2.50
C PHE A 79 0.08 11.23 1.27
N PHE A 80 0.18 11.81 0.07
CA PHE A 80 -0.02 11.05 -1.17
C PHE A 80 0.96 9.88 -1.27
N PHE A 81 2.27 10.11 -1.13
CA PHE A 81 3.26 9.04 -1.25
C PHE A 81 3.15 7.99 -0.14
N ARG A 82 2.79 8.41 1.08
CA ARG A 82 2.50 7.48 2.18
C ARG A 82 1.30 6.60 1.86
N CYS A 83 0.21 7.18 1.38
CA CYS A 83 -0.96 6.42 0.94
C CYS A 83 -0.60 5.48 -0.22
N TYR A 84 0.07 6.00 -1.24
CA TYR A 84 0.42 5.25 -2.45
C TYR A 84 1.34 4.06 -2.14
N LYS A 85 2.27 4.22 -1.20
CA LYS A 85 3.10 3.11 -0.69
C LYS A 85 2.23 1.98 -0.12
N HIS A 86 1.23 2.29 0.70
CA HIS A 86 0.35 1.28 1.29
C HIS A 86 -0.52 0.61 0.23
N LYS A 87 -1.19 1.39 -0.63
CA LYS A 87 -2.02 0.83 -1.71
C LYS A 87 -1.23 -0.02 -2.69
N LYS A 88 0.02 0.35 -2.98
CA LYS A 88 0.92 -0.48 -3.78
C LYS A 88 1.22 -1.82 -3.11
N LEU A 89 1.49 -1.81 -1.80
CA LEU A 89 1.77 -3.04 -1.05
C LEU A 89 0.52 -3.93 -0.96
N GLU A 90 -0.64 -3.33 -0.68
CA GLU A 90 -1.95 -4.00 -0.67
C GLU A 90 -2.24 -4.70 -2.00
N ALA A 91 -2.02 -4.03 -3.12
CA ALA A 91 -2.21 -4.63 -4.44
C ALA A 91 -1.29 -5.86 -4.67
N CYS A 92 -0.03 -5.79 -4.24
CA CYS A 92 0.88 -6.94 -4.34
C CYS A 92 0.42 -8.12 -3.47
N ILE A 93 0.02 -7.86 -2.23
CA ILE A 93 -0.46 -8.91 -1.32
C ILE A 93 -1.74 -9.53 -1.87
N MET A 94 -2.70 -8.72 -2.32
CA MET A 94 -3.95 -9.23 -2.90
C MET A 94 -3.70 -10.11 -4.12
N LYS A 95 -2.72 -9.77 -4.95
CA LYS A 95 -2.28 -10.61 -6.07
C LYS A 95 -1.68 -11.93 -5.60
N ASP A 96 -0.79 -11.92 -4.61
CA ASP A 96 -0.18 -13.15 -4.08
C ASP A 96 -1.22 -14.04 -3.39
N VAL A 97 -2.18 -13.44 -2.69
CA VAL A 97 -3.33 -14.14 -2.09
C VAL A 97 -4.18 -14.79 -3.18
N ARG A 98 -4.59 -14.03 -4.20
CA ARG A 98 -5.41 -14.54 -5.31
C ARG A 98 -4.74 -15.72 -6.03
N GLU A 99 -3.43 -15.63 -6.28
CA GLU A 99 -2.66 -16.72 -6.89
C GLU A 99 -2.68 -18.00 -6.03
N ARG A 100 -2.53 -17.86 -4.71
CA ARG A 100 -2.59 -19.02 -3.79
C ARG A 100 -3.99 -19.65 -3.73
N TYR A 101 -5.05 -18.86 -3.72
CA TYR A 101 -6.42 -19.38 -3.78
C TYR A 101 -6.70 -20.14 -5.07
N GLN A 102 -6.20 -19.65 -6.21
CA GLN A 102 -6.32 -20.34 -7.49
C GLN A 102 -5.53 -21.66 -7.50
N GLN A 103 -4.35 -21.70 -6.89
CA GLN A 103 -3.55 -22.93 -6.75
C GLN A 103 -4.23 -23.96 -5.83
N ALA A 104 -4.76 -23.51 -4.70
CA ALA A 104 -5.51 -24.35 -3.76
C ALA A 104 -6.77 -24.95 -4.40
N ALA A 105 -7.53 -24.15 -5.16
CA ALA A 105 -8.72 -24.62 -5.88
C ALA A 105 -8.40 -25.65 -6.99
N GLN A 106 -7.16 -25.65 -7.49
CA GLN A 106 -6.68 -26.59 -8.51
C GLN A 106 -6.06 -27.87 -7.90
N GLY A 107 -6.13 -28.06 -6.58
CA GLY A 107 -5.70 -29.29 -5.90
C GLY A 107 -4.19 -29.50 -5.81
N GLN A 108 -3.38 -28.44 -6.03
CA GLN A 108 -1.95 -28.46 -5.75
C GLN A 108 -1.77 -28.07 -4.28
N GLY A 109 -1.32 -29.02 -3.45
CA GLY A 109 -1.19 -28.84 -2.00
C GLY A 109 -0.41 -27.58 -1.63
N LEU A 110 -0.92 -26.81 -0.67
CA LEU A 110 -0.26 -25.64 -0.12
C LEU A 110 1.07 -26.07 0.51
N GLU A 111 2.19 -25.64 -0.07
CA GLU A 111 3.48 -25.74 0.61
C GLU A 111 3.52 -24.69 1.73
N ASP A 112 3.24 -25.15 2.95
CA ASP A 112 3.49 -24.46 4.22
C ASP A 112 4.92 -23.94 4.24
N ASN A 113 5.15 -22.63 4.06
CA ASN A 113 6.29 -21.88 4.64
C ASN A 113 6.41 -20.38 4.24
N LEU A 114 5.41 -19.74 3.63
CA LEU A 114 5.60 -18.35 3.12
C LEU A 114 4.77 -17.26 3.82
N LEU A 115 4.45 -17.42 5.10
CA LEU A 115 4.09 -16.29 5.97
C LEU A 115 5.12 -16.20 7.10
N PRO A 116 5.83 -15.06 7.28
CA PRO A 116 6.71 -14.91 8.42
C PRO A 116 5.87 -14.85 9.69
N ASN A 117 5.78 -16.00 10.35
CA ASN A 117 5.71 -16.20 11.78
C ASN A 117 5.10 -15.04 12.59
N THR A 118 3.79 -14.81 12.43
CA THR A 118 2.96 -14.22 13.48
C THR A 118 1.59 -14.92 13.45
N ARG A 119 1.29 -15.65 14.53
CA ARG A 119 -0.05 -16.16 14.91
C ARG A 119 -0.81 -17.12 13.97
N ALA A 120 -0.26 -17.55 12.84
CA ALA A 120 -0.92 -18.56 11.99
C ALA A 120 -1.20 -19.90 12.72
N MET A 121 -0.39 -20.28 13.73
CA MET A 121 -0.64 -21.49 14.53
C MET A 121 -1.87 -21.44 15.44
N ASP A 122 -2.46 -20.26 15.69
CA ASP A 122 -3.71 -20.17 16.46
C ASP A 122 -4.97 -20.27 15.55
N LEU A 123 -4.84 -19.95 14.26
CA LEU A 123 -5.95 -19.96 13.28
C LEU A 123 -6.23 -21.33 12.67
N ASP A 124 -5.22 -22.19 12.51
CA ASP A 124 -5.44 -23.57 12.03
C ASP A 124 -6.35 -24.36 12.98
N ARG A 125 -6.31 -24.05 14.28
CA ARG A 125 -7.17 -24.70 15.28
C ARG A 125 -8.63 -24.26 15.24
N GLU A 126 -8.93 -23.13 14.60
CA GLU A 126 -10.30 -22.64 14.40
C GLU A 126 -10.87 -23.06 13.04
N ALA A 127 -10.02 -23.27 12.03
CA ALA A 127 -10.41 -23.72 10.70
C ALA A 127 -10.86 -25.20 10.66
N GLU A 128 -10.28 -26.08 11.50
CA GLU A 128 -10.70 -27.48 11.59
C GLU A 128 -12.08 -27.68 12.27
N ALA A 129 -12.67 -26.62 12.82
CA ALA A 129 -13.96 -26.66 13.52
C ALA A 129 -15.18 -26.32 12.64
N ARG A 130 -14.99 -25.83 11.40
CA ARG A 130 -16.09 -25.49 10.48
C ARG A 130 -15.89 -26.17 9.13
N GLY A 131 -16.90 -26.95 8.73
CA GLY A 131 -16.91 -27.78 7.52
C GLY A 131 -16.77 -27.03 6.20
N PRO A 132 -16.94 -27.73 5.06
CA PRO A 132 -16.39 -27.36 3.75
C PRO A 132 -17.17 -26.27 2.99
N ASP A 133 -17.88 -25.39 3.69
CA ASP A 133 -18.76 -24.40 3.07
C ASP A 133 -18.28 -22.99 3.41
N GLY A 134 -17.70 -22.32 2.40
CA GLY A 134 -17.51 -20.86 2.34
C GLY A 134 -16.32 -20.29 3.10
N LEU A 135 -15.13 -20.31 2.48
CA LEU A 135 -14.07 -19.35 2.83
C LEU A 135 -14.42 -18.00 2.19
N ASP A 136 -15.25 -17.22 2.88
CA ASP A 136 -15.80 -15.94 2.41
C ASP A 136 -14.71 -14.91 2.06
N GLU A 137 -14.98 -14.06 1.06
CA GLU A 137 -14.15 -12.88 0.69
C GLU A 137 -13.80 -12.01 1.90
N ASP A 138 -14.66 -12.00 2.92
CA ASP A 138 -14.46 -11.31 4.19
C ASP A 138 -13.28 -11.84 5.00
N HIS A 139 -13.01 -13.15 4.96
CA HIS A 139 -11.82 -13.73 5.59
C HIS A 139 -10.53 -13.30 4.88
N MET A 140 -10.58 -13.18 3.55
CA MET A 140 -9.47 -12.66 2.75
C MET A 140 -9.18 -11.20 3.09
N ALA A 141 -10.23 -10.37 3.16
CA ALA A 141 -10.12 -8.97 3.54
C ALA A 141 -9.57 -8.80 4.96
N ALA A 142 -10.02 -9.63 5.91
CA ALA A 142 -9.56 -9.60 7.31
C ALA A 142 -8.07 -9.94 7.44
N ALA A 143 -7.59 -11.01 6.79
CA ALA A 143 -6.18 -11.40 6.83
C ALA A 143 -5.26 -10.32 6.20
N VAL A 144 -5.70 -9.69 5.11
CA VAL A 144 -4.97 -8.60 4.46
C VAL A 144 -4.99 -7.34 5.32
N TYR A 145 -6.12 -7.02 5.96
CA TYR A 145 -6.23 -5.90 6.88
C TYR A 145 -5.31 -6.07 8.10
N GLU A 146 -5.26 -7.26 8.70
CA GLU A 146 -4.37 -7.55 9.82
C GLU A 146 -2.88 -7.49 9.42
N PHE A 147 -2.51 -8.00 8.24
CA PHE A 147 -1.14 -7.87 7.75
C PHE A 147 -0.73 -6.41 7.51
N LEU A 148 -1.62 -5.61 6.92
CA LEU A 148 -1.33 -4.23 6.54
C LEU A 148 -1.45 -3.24 7.71
N TYR A 149 -2.32 -3.52 8.67
CA TYR A 149 -2.74 -2.57 9.71
C TYR A 149 -2.76 -3.15 11.12
N GLY A 150 -2.62 -4.47 11.30
CA GLY A 150 -2.66 -5.17 12.59
C GLY A 150 -1.29 -5.28 13.29
N GLY A 151 -0.22 -4.81 12.66
CA GLY A 151 1.05 -4.58 13.34
C GLY A 151 0.99 -3.31 14.19
N ASP A 152 0.92 -3.46 15.51
CA ASP A 152 1.20 -2.40 16.49
C ASP A 152 2.61 -1.82 16.26
N ASN A 153 2.69 -0.89 15.32
CA ASN A 153 3.66 0.19 15.19
C ASN A 153 3.18 1.06 14.02
N LEU A 154 2.05 1.72 14.22
CA LEU A 154 1.92 3.07 13.70
C LEU A 154 3.19 3.80 14.16
N ASP A 155 4.11 4.08 13.23
CA ASP A 155 5.29 4.93 13.44
C ASP A 155 4.83 6.32 13.90
N THR A 156 4.43 6.41 15.17
CA THR A 156 4.31 7.65 15.96
C THR A 156 5.69 8.13 16.40
N ASP A 157 6.73 7.30 16.28
CA ASP A 157 8.11 7.60 16.68
C ASP A 157 8.97 8.29 15.61
N SER A 158 8.36 8.79 14.54
CA SER A 158 9.03 9.75 13.62
C SER A 158 8.58 11.20 13.84
N PHE A 159 7.82 11.49 14.90
CA PHE A 159 7.28 12.82 15.20
C PHE A 159 7.72 13.41 16.55
N PHE A 160 8.70 12.82 17.23
CA PHE A 160 9.39 13.41 18.39
C PHE A 160 10.90 13.49 18.17
#